data_AF-Q4PDA7-F1
#
_entry.id   AF-Q4PDA7-F1
#
_cell.length_a   1.000
_cell.length_b   1.000
_cell.length_c   1.000
_cell.angle_alpha   90.00
_cell.angle_beta   90.00
_cell.angle_gamma   90.00
#
_symmetry.space_group_name_H-M   'P 1'
#
loop_
_entity.id
_entity.type
_entity.pdbx_description
1 polymer ?
#
loop_
_entity_poly.entity_id
_entity_poly.type
_entity_poly.pdbx_seq_one_letter_code
_entity_poly.pdbx_strand_id
1 'polypeptide(L)'
;MSSTAGTRRPRQITPTSPSPSPEPQPGATNGSSSTINVAVPSASAPAQVAPSQVAAAAATPVDAAEAVRINLETRVRSVVDLLYQLAVCSADVQEGSQHLVANKVNECIQALAALDATKDELHRAHMMIPQDVLEMLDTGKNPDIHTRNFVNRLASENQYSYGQHRAVERYKATLDAALDQAFPELKAAQAESTETK
;
A
#
# COMPACT_ATOMS: atom_id res chain seq x y z
N MET A 1 -24.60 37.53 39.33
CA MET A 1 -23.46 38.26 38.75
C MET A 1 -22.74 37.32 37.81
N SER A 2 -22.85 37.60 36.51
CA SER A 2 -22.48 36.74 35.39
C SER A 2 -21.01 36.89 35.01
N SER A 3 -20.32 35.80 34.65
CA SER A 3 -19.43 35.77 33.48
C SER A 3 -19.05 34.34 33.13
N THR A 4 -19.16 34.04 31.84
CA THR A 4 -19.25 32.71 31.21
C THR A 4 -17.93 32.30 30.59
N ALA A 5 -17.67 30.99 30.56
CA ALA A 5 -16.52 30.34 29.94
C ALA A 5 -16.36 30.63 28.43
N GLY A 6 -15.12 30.86 27.99
CA GLY A 6 -14.75 30.99 26.58
C GLY A 6 -14.20 29.69 26.00
N THR A 7 -15.01 29.01 25.17
CA THR A 7 -14.64 27.84 24.38
C THR A 7 -13.78 28.26 23.17
N ARG A 8 -12.53 27.79 23.06
CA ARG A 8 -11.71 27.92 21.83
C ARG A 8 -12.10 26.84 20.82
N ARG A 9 -12.56 27.23 19.63
CA ARG A 9 -12.75 26.34 18.47
C ARG A 9 -11.40 25.99 17.81
N PRO A 10 -11.17 24.73 17.38
CA PRO A 10 -10.02 24.38 16.55
C PRO A 10 -10.18 24.94 15.13
N ARG A 11 -9.07 25.41 14.53
CA ARG A 11 -9.04 26.01 13.19
C ARG A 11 -9.24 24.95 12.10
N GLN A 12 -10.20 25.19 11.22
CA GLN A 12 -10.52 24.41 10.04
C GLN A 12 -9.50 24.70 8.92
N ILE A 13 -8.87 23.66 8.36
CA ILE A 13 -7.96 23.77 7.21
C ILE A 13 -8.83 23.75 5.94
N THR A 14 -8.84 24.84 5.17
CA THR A 14 -9.51 24.91 3.87
C THR A 14 -8.65 24.24 2.79
N PRO A 15 -9.19 23.34 1.96
CA PRO A 15 -8.46 22.74 0.85
C PRO A 15 -8.24 23.76 -0.28
N THR A 16 -6.99 23.97 -0.68
CA THR A 16 -6.66 24.68 -1.92
C THR A 16 -6.97 23.77 -3.11
N SER A 17 -8.02 24.09 -3.87
CA SER A 17 -8.41 23.37 -5.09
C SER A 17 -7.37 23.54 -6.21
N PRO A 18 -7.07 22.50 -7.02
CA PRO A 18 -6.39 22.69 -8.30
C PRO A 18 -7.42 23.17 -9.35
N SER A 19 -7.19 24.35 -9.93
CA SER A 19 -8.01 24.88 -11.04
C SER A 19 -7.48 24.36 -12.40
N PRO A 20 -8.34 24.15 -13.42
CA PRO A 20 -8.17 23.12 -14.45
C PRO A 20 -7.47 23.60 -15.72
N SER A 21 -6.68 22.71 -16.36
CA SER A 21 -6.16 22.89 -17.73
C SER A 21 -7.30 23.00 -18.75
N PRO A 22 -7.20 23.91 -19.75
CA PRO A 22 -8.23 24.08 -20.76
C PRO A 22 -8.19 22.97 -21.83
N GLU A 23 -9.38 22.55 -22.24
CA GLU A 23 -9.68 21.49 -23.23
C GLU A 23 -9.48 21.99 -24.68
N PRO A 24 -9.03 21.13 -25.63
CA PRO A 24 -8.80 21.54 -27.01
C PRO A 24 -10.08 21.41 -27.87
N GLN A 25 -10.38 22.42 -28.69
CA GLN A 25 -11.43 22.33 -29.72
C GLN A 25 -10.96 22.85 -31.10
N PRO A 26 -11.55 22.33 -32.19
CA PRO A 26 -10.84 21.87 -33.37
C PRO A 26 -10.93 22.85 -34.55
N GLY A 27 -9.89 22.90 -35.37
CA GLY A 27 -9.86 23.76 -36.57
C GLY A 27 -8.82 23.26 -37.56
N ALA A 28 -9.27 22.90 -38.76
CA ALA A 28 -8.54 22.14 -39.74
C ALA A 28 -7.48 22.94 -40.53
N THR A 29 -6.60 22.17 -41.17
CA THR A 29 -5.97 22.36 -42.49
C THR A 29 -4.48 22.78 -42.57
N ASN A 30 -3.74 21.84 -43.17
CA ASN A 30 -2.67 22.01 -44.16
C ASN A 30 -1.28 22.53 -43.76
N GLY A 31 -0.30 21.61 -43.77
CA GLY A 31 0.62 21.54 -44.91
C GLY A 31 1.98 22.21 -44.80
N SER A 32 2.99 21.39 -44.45
CA SER A 32 4.38 21.40 -44.95
C SER A 32 5.39 22.46 -44.46
N SER A 33 6.33 21.95 -43.66
CA SER A 33 7.79 22.10 -43.77
C SER A 33 8.44 23.48 -43.67
N SER A 34 9.06 23.78 -42.52
CA SER A 34 10.39 24.42 -42.52
C SER A 34 11.12 24.22 -41.18
N THR A 35 12.33 23.69 -41.31
CA THR A 35 13.37 23.44 -40.32
C THR A 35 13.72 24.69 -39.50
N ILE A 36 13.67 24.60 -38.16
CA ILE A 36 14.48 25.44 -37.27
C ILE A 36 15.02 24.57 -36.13
N ASN A 37 16.34 24.34 -36.17
CA ASN A 37 17.15 23.89 -35.05
C ASN A 37 17.07 24.90 -33.91
N VAL A 38 16.66 24.48 -32.71
CA VAL A 38 16.99 25.19 -31.48
C VAL A 38 17.59 24.21 -30.48
N ALA A 39 18.79 24.57 -30.06
CA ALA A 39 19.69 23.82 -29.23
C ALA A 39 19.09 23.47 -27.86
N VAL A 40 19.33 22.23 -27.45
CA VAL A 40 19.06 21.71 -26.10
C VAL A 40 20.22 22.13 -25.19
N PRO A 41 20.02 22.89 -24.11
CA PRO A 41 20.99 22.95 -23.04
C PRO A 41 20.80 21.74 -22.14
N SER A 42 21.78 20.83 -22.15
CA SER A 42 22.01 19.86 -21.08
C SER A 42 22.09 20.58 -19.74
N ALA A 43 21.11 20.39 -18.87
CA ALA A 43 21.16 20.84 -17.49
C ALA A 43 20.75 19.70 -16.56
N SER A 44 21.79 19.22 -15.88
CA SER A 44 21.76 18.60 -14.55
C SER A 44 20.87 17.37 -14.35
N ALA A 45 21.52 16.22 -14.52
CA ALA A 45 21.13 14.96 -13.87
C ALA A 45 20.69 15.20 -12.42
N PRO A 46 19.61 14.56 -11.93
CA PRO A 46 19.40 14.48 -10.51
C PRO A 46 20.57 13.68 -9.94
N ALA A 47 21.30 14.28 -9.00
CA ALA A 47 22.28 13.58 -8.20
C ALA A 47 21.66 12.25 -7.75
N GLN A 48 22.29 11.15 -8.16
CA GLN A 48 22.03 9.82 -7.64
C GLN A 48 22.14 9.91 -6.12
N VAL A 49 21.01 10.00 -5.45
CA VAL A 49 20.93 9.65 -4.03
C VAL A 49 21.13 8.15 -4.04
N ALA A 50 22.34 7.73 -3.68
CA ALA A 50 22.73 6.33 -3.63
C ALA A 50 21.63 5.53 -2.91
N PRO A 51 21.13 4.41 -3.47
CA PRO A 51 20.23 3.52 -2.75
C PRO A 51 21.07 2.67 -1.78
N SER A 52 21.75 3.33 -0.84
CA SER A 52 22.72 2.70 0.05
C SER A 52 22.37 3.02 1.50
N GLN A 53 21.13 2.74 1.93
CA GLN A 53 20.80 2.53 3.36
C GLN A 53 19.35 2.12 3.69
N VAL A 54 18.40 2.08 2.74
CA VAL A 54 17.00 1.66 3.05
C VAL A 54 16.74 0.17 2.76
N ALA A 55 17.69 -0.55 2.14
CA ALA A 55 17.47 -1.93 1.68
C ALA A 55 17.79 -3.03 2.72
N ALA A 56 18.34 -2.69 3.90
CA ALA A 56 18.96 -3.69 4.79
C ALA A 56 18.09 -4.16 5.98
N ALA A 57 16.84 -3.71 6.12
CA ALA A 57 16.10 -3.86 7.37
C ALA A 57 14.90 -4.85 7.38
N ALA A 58 14.61 -5.58 6.29
CA ALA A 58 13.32 -6.29 6.16
C ALA A 58 13.37 -7.83 5.94
N ALA A 59 14.55 -8.46 5.99
CA ALA A 59 14.73 -9.77 5.35
C ALA A 59 14.58 -11.04 6.23
N THR A 60 14.00 -11.01 7.44
CA THR A 60 14.19 -12.13 8.40
C THR A 60 12.99 -12.90 8.99
N PRO A 61 11.69 -12.60 8.74
CA PRO A 61 10.60 -13.46 9.25
C PRO A 61 9.87 -14.32 8.20
N VAL A 62 10.27 -14.29 6.92
CA VAL A 62 9.43 -14.82 5.81
C VAL A 62 9.31 -16.36 5.83
N ASP A 63 10.33 -17.08 6.26
CA ASP A 63 10.40 -18.54 6.12
C ASP A 63 9.46 -19.31 7.07
N ALA A 64 9.32 -18.86 8.31
CA ALA A 64 8.44 -19.51 9.29
C ALA A 64 6.96 -19.34 8.93
N ALA A 65 6.57 -18.16 8.46
CA ALA A 65 5.20 -17.90 8.02
C ALA A 65 4.86 -18.65 6.72
N GLU A 66 5.83 -18.83 5.83
CA GLU A 66 5.71 -19.62 4.61
C GLU A 66 5.36 -21.08 4.94
N ALA A 67 6.11 -21.71 5.84
CA ALA A 67 5.90 -23.10 6.23
C ALA A 67 4.50 -23.32 6.84
N VAL A 68 4.06 -22.43 7.72
CA VAL A 68 2.71 -22.48 8.31
C VAL A 68 1.64 -22.33 7.22
N ARG A 69 1.84 -21.43 6.26
CA ARG A 69 0.90 -21.25 5.14
C ARG A 69 0.80 -22.48 4.26
N ILE A 70 1.92 -23.11 3.90
CA ILE A 70 1.94 -24.34 3.09
C ILE A 70 1.22 -25.48 3.83
N ASN A 71 1.43 -25.60 5.15
CA ASN A 71 0.74 -26.59 5.96
C ASN A 71 -0.77 -26.36 5.97
N LEU A 72 -1.20 -25.12 6.22
CA LEU A 72 -2.60 -24.72 6.20
C LEU A 72 -3.25 -25.03 4.84
N GLU A 73 -2.59 -24.66 3.74
CA GLU A 73 -3.07 -24.90 2.39
C GLU A 73 -3.22 -26.39 2.09
N THR A 74 -2.28 -27.22 2.56
CA THR A 74 -2.35 -28.68 2.43
C THR A 74 -3.54 -29.26 3.19
N ARG A 75 -3.78 -28.81 4.44
CA ARG A 75 -4.91 -29.26 5.24
C ARG A 75 -6.25 -28.81 4.66
N VAL A 76 -6.35 -27.57 4.19
CA VAL A 76 -7.56 -27.04 3.53
C VAL A 76 -7.89 -27.86 2.27
N ARG A 77 -6.89 -28.15 1.42
CA ARG A 77 -7.10 -29.02 0.24
C ARG A 77 -7.57 -30.42 0.63
N SER A 78 -6.96 -31.01 1.66
CA SER A 78 -7.36 -32.33 2.18
C SER A 78 -8.83 -32.34 2.65
N VAL A 79 -9.27 -31.31 3.37
CA VAL A 79 -10.67 -31.16 3.79
C VAL A 79 -11.61 -31.03 2.58
N VAL A 80 -11.25 -30.23 1.58
CA VAL A 80 -12.07 -30.07 0.36
C VAL A 80 -12.20 -31.40 -0.40
N ASP A 81 -11.11 -32.14 -0.55
CA ASP A 81 -11.11 -33.47 -1.19
C ASP A 81 -11.97 -34.48 -0.41
N LEU A 82 -11.84 -34.52 0.92
CA LEU A 82 -12.68 -35.37 1.78
C LEU A 82 -14.17 -35.01 1.71
N LEU A 83 -14.51 -33.72 1.65
CA LEU A 83 -15.90 -33.27 1.46
C LEU A 83 -16.44 -33.69 0.09
N TYR A 84 -15.63 -33.62 -0.96
CA TYR A 84 -16.01 -34.09 -2.29
C TYR A 84 -16.21 -35.61 -2.32
N GLN A 85 -15.28 -36.39 -1.75
CA GLN A 85 -15.40 -37.84 -1.63
C GLN A 85 -16.63 -38.23 -0.81
N LEU A 86 -16.92 -37.53 0.29
CA LEU A 86 -18.11 -37.75 1.08
C LEU A 86 -19.39 -37.47 0.26
N ALA A 87 -19.42 -36.39 -0.51
CA ALA A 87 -20.55 -36.08 -1.40
C ALA A 87 -20.77 -37.21 -2.42
N VAL A 88 -19.71 -37.70 -3.07
CA VAL A 88 -19.77 -38.82 -4.02
C VAL A 88 -20.24 -40.11 -3.34
N CYS A 89 -19.64 -40.48 -2.21
CA CYS A 89 -20.03 -41.68 -1.45
C CYS A 89 -21.47 -41.60 -0.94
N SER A 90 -21.98 -40.41 -0.61
CA SER A 90 -23.36 -40.21 -0.17
C SER A 90 -24.37 -40.27 -1.31
N ALA A 91 -23.94 -39.99 -2.55
CA ALA A 91 -24.81 -40.03 -3.73
C ALA A 91 -25.05 -41.45 -4.26
N ASP A 92 -24.09 -42.36 -4.11
CA ASP A 92 -24.16 -43.76 -4.56
C ASP A 92 -23.91 -44.75 -3.40
N VAL A 93 -24.85 -44.78 -2.45
CA VAL A 93 -24.78 -45.71 -1.32
C VAL A 93 -25.36 -47.06 -1.74
N GLN A 94 -24.48 -48.06 -1.85
CA GLN A 94 -24.90 -49.45 -2.09
C GLN A 94 -25.34 -50.12 -0.78
N GLU A 95 -26.26 -51.08 -0.87
CA GLU A 95 -26.64 -51.90 0.28
C GLU A 95 -25.41 -52.65 0.82
N GLY A 96 -25.12 -52.47 2.11
CA GLY A 96 -23.92 -53.03 2.77
C GLY A 96 -22.69 -52.12 2.79
N SER A 97 -22.65 -51.03 2.02
CA SER A 97 -21.51 -50.08 2.02
C SER A 97 -21.72 -48.84 2.91
N GLN A 98 -22.77 -48.81 3.72
CA GLN A 98 -23.07 -47.68 4.63
C GLN A 98 -21.90 -47.35 5.59
N HIS A 99 -21.13 -48.37 5.98
CA HIS A 99 -19.92 -48.18 6.78
C HIS A 99 -18.86 -47.31 6.10
N LEU A 100 -18.79 -47.30 4.77
CA LEU A 100 -17.85 -46.46 4.02
C LEU A 100 -18.19 -44.99 4.20
N VAL A 101 -19.47 -44.62 4.14
CA VAL A 101 -19.93 -43.25 4.38
C VAL A 101 -19.61 -42.84 5.82
N ALA A 102 -19.88 -43.70 6.80
CA ALA A 102 -19.56 -43.44 8.20
C ALA A 102 -18.04 -43.23 8.41
N ASN A 103 -17.21 -44.03 7.75
CA ASN A 103 -15.75 -43.86 7.78
C ASN A 103 -15.33 -42.52 7.15
N LYS A 104 -15.91 -42.14 6.01
CA LYS A 104 -15.63 -40.86 5.34
C LYS A 104 -16.07 -39.65 6.17
N VAL A 105 -17.19 -39.75 6.88
CA VAL A 105 -17.61 -38.73 7.84
C VAL A 105 -16.59 -38.60 8.97
N ASN A 106 -16.12 -39.72 9.53
CA ASN A 106 -15.10 -39.70 10.58
C ASN A 106 -13.76 -39.13 10.09
N GLU A 107 -13.33 -39.48 8.88
CA GLU A 107 -12.15 -38.89 8.23
C GLU A 107 -12.29 -37.37 8.06
N CYS A 108 -13.47 -36.90 7.60
CA CYS A 108 -13.75 -35.48 7.46
C CYS A 108 -13.73 -34.75 8.81
N ILE A 109 -14.30 -35.34 9.87
CA ILE A 109 -14.27 -34.77 11.22
C ILE A 109 -12.82 -34.68 11.73
N GLN A 110 -12.01 -35.73 11.53
CA GLN A 110 -10.60 -35.72 11.91
C GLN A 110 -9.81 -34.66 11.14
N ALA A 111 -10.07 -34.51 9.84
CA ALA A 111 -9.43 -33.48 9.01
C ALA A 111 -9.82 -32.06 9.44
N LEU A 112 -11.09 -31.83 9.79
CA LEU A 112 -11.55 -30.55 10.34
C LEU A 112 -10.92 -30.25 11.72
N ALA A 113 -10.82 -31.26 12.59
CA ALA A 113 -10.14 -31.11 13.88
C ALA A 113 -8.63 -30.82 13.69
N ALA A 114 -8.00 -31.48 12.71
CA ALA A 114 -6.62 -31.21 12.34
C ALA A 114 -6.45 -29.79 11.75
N LEU A 115 -7.42 -29.28 10.99
CA LEU A 115 -7.41 -27.91 10.49
C LEU A 115 -7.55 -26.90 11.64
N ASP A 116 -8.47 -27.13 12.58
CA ASP A 116 -8.67 -26.24 13.74
C ASP A 116 -7.39 -26.14 14.62
N ALA A 117 -6.67 -27.25 14.79
CA ALA A 117 -5.40 -27.26 15.52
C ALA A 117 -4.30 -26.35 14.92
N THR A 118 -4.37 -26.03 13.62
CA THR A 118 -3.40 -25.11 12.99
C THR A 118 -3.63 -23.63 13.32
N LYS A 119 -4.77 -23.30 13.94
CA LYS A 119 -5.09 -21.93 14.35
C LYS A 119 -4.02 -21.33 15.26
N ASP A 120 -3.47 -22.12 16.18
CA ASP A 120 -2.43 -21.66 17.11
C ASP A 120 -1.11 -21.34 16.39
N GLU A 121 -0.78 -22.11 15.35
CA GLU A 121 0.39 -21.87 14.49
C GLU A 121 0.22 -20.57 13.69
N LEU A 122 -1.00 -20.31 13.19
CA LEU A 122 -1.34 -19.07 12.47
C LEU A 122 -1.21 -17.83 13.38
N HIS A 123 -1.69 -17.93 14.61
CA HIS A 123 -1.53 -16.86 15.61
C HIS A 123 -0.05 -16.61 15.93
N ARG A 124 0.75 -17.66 16.08
CA ARG A 124 2.20 -17.54 16.32
C ARG A 124 2.93 -16.91 15.13
N ALA A 125 2.49 -17.20 13.90
CA ALA A 125 3.05 -16.64 12.67
C ALA A 125 2.64 -15.18 12.40
N HIS A 126 1.80 -14.57 13.24
CA HIS A 126 1.31 -13.19 13.08
C HIS A 126 0.66 -12.91 11.71
N MET A 127 0.04 -13.93 11.10
CA MET A 127 -0.64 -13.79 9.81
C MET A 127 -2.00 -13.11 10.01
N MET A 128 -2.05 -11.79 9.76
CA MET A 128 -3.26 -10.98 9.85
C MET A 128 -3.91 -10.80 8.47
N ILE A 129 -5.24 -10.83 8.42
CA ILE A 129 -6.03 -10.63 7.21
C ILE A 129 -6.83 -9.33 7.36
N PRO A 130 -6.70 -8.35 6.45
CA PRO A 130 -7.51 -7.14 6.46
C PRO A 130 -9.01 -7.44 6.35
N GLN A 131 -9.86 -6.67 7.05
CA GLN A 131 -11.32 -6.86 7.01
C GLN A 131 -11.88 -6.69 5.59
N ASP A 132 -11.38 -5.70 4.83
CA ASP A 132 -11.76 -5.49 3.43
C ASP A 132 -11.53 -6.74 2.55
N VAL A 133 -10.48 -7.51 2.82
CA VAL A 133 -10.17 -8.76 2.09
C VAL A 133 -11.21 -9.84 2.43
N LEU A 134 -11.68 -9.89 3.68
CA LEU A 134 -12.74 -10.79 4.11
C LEU A 134 -14.08 -10.45 3.44
N GLU A 135 -14.44 -9.17 3.39
CA GLU A 135 -15.66 -8.71 2.68
C GLU A 135 -15.59 -9.00 1.17
N MET A 136 -14.40 -8.89 0.58
CA MET A 136 -14.18 -9.26 -0.82
C MET A 136 -14.37 -10.76 -1.06
N LEU A 137 -13.90 -11.60 -0.12
CA LEU A 137 -14.12 -13.06 -0.18
C LEU A 137 -15.61 -13.39 -0.10
N ASP A 138 -16.35 -12.77 0.82
CA ASP A 138 -17.79 -12.99 0.99
C ASP A 138 -18.60 -12.58 -0.26
N THR A 139 -18.16 -11.54 -0.96
CA THR A 139 -18.79 -11.09 -2.22
C THR A 139 -18.30 -11.82 -3.47
N GLY A 140 -17.37 -12.78 -3.32
CA GLY A 140 -16.79 -13.54 -4.44
C GLY A 140 -15.85 -12.74 -5.35
N LYS A 141 -15.30 -11.62 -4.86
CA LYS A 141 -14.32 -10.81 -5.59
C LYS A 141 -12.90 -11.33 -5.36
N ASN A 142 -12.05 -11.22 -6.38
CA ASN A 142 -10.65 -11.63 -6.25
C ASN A 142 -9.91 -10.73 -5.23
N PRO A 143 -9.39 -11.27 -4.11
CA PRO A 143 -8.64 -10.51 -3.10
C PRO A 143 -7.36 -9.84 -3.65
N ASP A 144 -6.80 -10.32 -4.77
CA ASP A 144 -5.64 -9.69 -5.42
C ASP A 144 -5.89 -8.24 -5.82
N ILE A 145 -7.16 -7.87 -6.07
CA ILE A 145 -7.56 -6.50 -6.37
C ILE A 145 -7.29 -5.59 -5.18
N HIS A 146 -7.49 -6.07 -3.94
CA HIS A 146 -7.17 -5.30 -2.73
C HIS A 146 -5.68 -4.99 -2.69
N THR A 147 -4.84 -6.02 -2.86
CA THR A 147 -3.38 -5.87 -2.88
C THR A 147 -2.93 -4.90 -3.97
N ARG A 148 -3.46 -5.04 -5.19
CA ARG A 148 -3.16 -4.13 -6.31
C ARG A 148 -3.53 -2.68 -5.99
N ASN A 149 -4.74 -2.45 -5.48
CA ASN A 149 -5.21 -1.11 -5.14
C ASN A 149 -4.40 -0.51 -3.99
N PHE A 150 -4.05 -1.31 -2.99
CA PHE A 150 -3.22 -0.91 -1.87
C PHE A 150 -1.82 -0.47 -2.34
N VAL A 151 -1.17 -1.29 -3.17
CA VAL A 151 0.15 -0.95 -3.74
C VAL A 151 0.09 0.30 -4.61
N ASN A 152 -0.94 0.44 -5.46
CA ASN A 152 -1.13 1.64 -6.28
C ASN A 152 -1.34 2.89 -5.43
N ARG A 153 -2.20 2.81 -4.40
CA ARG A 153 -2.43 3.90 -3.46
C ARG A 153 -1.16 4.26 -2.72
N LEU A 154 -0.41 3.29 -2.23
CA LEU A 154 0.86 3.50 -1.54
C LEU A 154 1.89 4.19 -2.44
N ALA A 155 1.97 3.81 -3.71
CA ALA A 155 2.84 4.46 -4.69
C ALA A 155 2.43 5.93 -4.94
N SER A 156 1.14 6.19 -5.14
CA SER A 156 0.62 7.56 -5.32
C SER A 156 0.82 8.41 -4.07
N GLU A 157 0.58 7.87 -2.88
CA GLU A 157 0.75 8.54 -1.60
C GLU A 157 2.22 8.84 -1.31
N ASN A 158 3.14 7.94 -1.66
CA ASN A 158 4.58 8.16 -1.58
C ASN A 158 5.01 9.30 -2.51
N GLN A 159 4.58 9.28 -3.78
CA GLN A 159 4.88 10.37 -4.72
C GLN A 159 4.30 11.72 -4.28
N TYR A 160 3.07 11.72 -3.76
CA TYR A 160 2.42 12.91 -3.22
C TYR A 160 3.17 13.46 -2.01
N SER A 161 3.57 12.61 -1.08
CA SER A 161 4.35 12.98 0.11
C SER A 161 5.73 13.52 -0.28
N TYR A 162 6.41 12.88 -1.23
CA TYR A 162 7.67 13.35 -1.79
C TYR A 162 7.52 14.72 -2.47
N GLY A 163 6.43 14.93 -3.22
CA GLY A 163 6.11 16.21 -3.85
C GLY A 163 5.86 17.32 -2.84
N GLN A 164 5.13 17.04 -1.76
CA GLN A 164 4.93 17.99 -0.65
C GLN A 164 6.24 18.33 0.05
N HIS A 165 7.07 17.33 0.37
CA HIS A 165 8.38 17.54 0.98
C HIS A 165 9.25 18.47 0.12
N ARG A 166 9.35 18.17 -1.18
CA ARG A 166 10.11 18.98 -2.14
C ARG A 166 9.57 20.41 -2.30
N ALA A 167 8.25 20.58 -2.22
CA ALA A 167 7.63 21.91 -2.28
C ALA A 167 7.99 22.76 -1.04
N VAL A 168 7.99 22.15 0.15
CA VAL A 168 8.42 22.81 1.39
C VAL A 168 9.91 23.16 1.36
N GLU A 169 10.77 22.25 0.87
CA GLU A 169 12.19 22.52 0.68
C GLU A 169 12.44 23.69 -0.29
N ARG A 170 11.72 23.70 -1.41
CA ARG A 170 11.80 24.79 -2.39
C ARG A 170 11.30 26.11 -1.81
N TYR A 171 10.21 26.09 -1.06
CA TYR A 171 9.68 27.28 -0.38
C TYR A 171 10.71 27.84 0.61
N LYS A 172 11.30 26.97 1.44
CA LYS A 172 12.39 27.34 2.36
C LYS A 172 13.55 27.98 1.61
N ALA A 173 14.06 27.35 0.55
CA ALA A 173 15.18 27.89 -0.22
C ALA A 173 14.86 29.24 -0.88
N THR A 174 13.61 29.45 -1.33
CA THR A 174 13.16 30.72 -1.90
C THR A 174 13.03 31.80 -0.84
N LEU A 175 12.52 31.44 0.35
CA LEU A 175 12.42 32.34 1.50
C LEU A 175 13.80 32.76 2.01
N ASP A 176 14.74 31.81 2.14
CA ASP A 176 16.13 32.08 2.53
C ASP A 176 16.79 33.05 1.53
N ALA A 177 16.59 32.85 0.22
CA ALA A 177 17.10 33.77 -0.81
C ALA A 177 16.46 35.17 -0.75
N ALA A 178 15.17 35.28 -0.45
CA ALA A 178 14.48 36.56 -0.30
C ALA A 178 14.90 37.30 0.98
N LEU A 179 15.13 36.57 2.08
CA LEU A 179 15.66 37.13 3.33
C LEU A 179 17.09 37.63 3.17
N ASP A 180 17.94 36.87 2.46
CA ASP A 180 19.30 37.29 2.11
C ASP A 180 19.33 38.60 1.30
N GLN A 181 18.36 38.79 0.39
CA GLN A 181 18.25 40.00 -0.41
C GLN A 181 17.72 41.21 0.38
N ALA A 182 16.73 41.00 1.25
CA ALA A 182 16.12 42.07 2.04
C ALA A 182 16.98 42.50 3.25
N PHE A 183 17.73 41.56 3.84
CA PHE A 183 18.54 41.77 5.03
C PHE A 183 19.98 41.25 4.84
N PRO A 184 20.83 41.96 4.08
CA PRO A 184 22.21 41.54 3.86
C PRO A 184 23.03 41.44 5.17
N GLU A 185 22.66 42.21 6.20
CA GLU A 185 23.26 42.13 7.53
C GLU A 185 22.99 40.77 8.21
N LEU A 186 21.81 40.19 7.99
CA LEU A 186 21.43 38.88 8.54
C LEU A 186 22.23 37.76 7.88
N LYS A 187 22.53 37.89 6.58
CA LYS A 187 23.41 36.96 5.88
C LYS A 187 24.82 36.94 6.45
N ALA A 188 25.36 38.12 6.79
CA ALA A 188 26.66 38.23 7.47
C ALA A 188 26.63 37.58 8.86
N ALA A 189 25.56 37.81 9.63
CA ALA A 189 25.38 37.18 10.94
C ALA A 189 25.19 35.65 10.88
N GLN A 190 24.53 35.13 9.83
CA GLN A 190 24.39 33.69 9.62
C GLN A 190 25.71 33.03 9.22
N ALA A 191 26.51 33.68 8.36
CA ALA A 191 27.84 33.20 8.01
C ALA A 191 28.75 33.10 9.25
N GLU A 192 28.75 34.14 10.10
CA GLU A 192 29.54 34.17 11.34
C GLU A 192 29.05 33.12 12.36
N SER A 193 27.74 32.88 12.43
CA SER A 193 27.16 31.85 13.31
C SER A 193 27.49 30.42 12.85
N THR A 194 27.66 30.17 11.55
CA THR A 194 28.07 28.86 11.04
C THR A 194 29.56 28.57 11.20
N GLU A 195 30.39 29.59 11.39
CA GLU A 195 31.84 29.45 11.61
C GLU A 195 32.21 29.23 13.08
N THR A 196 31.26 29.41 14.01
CA THR A 196 31.51 29.31 15.47
C THR A 196 31.03 27.97 16.08
N LYS A 197 30.86 26.91 15.28
CA LYS A 197 30.52 25.55 15.77
C LYS A 197 31.38 24.49 15.10
#